data_AF-A0A9W8MUI9-F1
#
_entry.id   AF-A0A9W8MUI9-F1
#
_cell.length_a   1.000
_cell.length_b   1.000
_cell.length_c   1.000
_cell.angle_alpha   90.00
_cell.angle_beta   90.00
_cell.angle_gamma   90.00
#
_symmetry.space_group_name_H-M   'P 1'
#
loop_
_entity.id
_entity.type
_entity.pdbx_description
1 polymer ?
#
loop_
_entity_poly.entity_id
_entity_poly.type
_entity_poly.pdbx_seq_one_letter_code
_entity_poly.pdbx_strand_id
1 'polypeptide(L)'
;MATTSTQALVDDGHIDLEGCRLMQKEEFEVLESIYPEYISSQTQEATLRLEVPIELGSSTSVIISEPRSPQPSANGLLAKKSTVQTVTLAVLPPLLLNITLPPSYPLFDPPQIISIRATHVWLPNATLLLREALLEMWQAGEPVIYNWIEYIRTGEFLAKLNLRTPSHDDLVLRTWHGPLDKCPIAQYEDLALEYINAKEGSTARATLERRFGKANILRLVATYREEKANLEWFKSSTTMCPGCRCYIEKTMGCNHMTCWKCSQHFCYRCGDRLNPDHPYTHFSNALTPCYNQLFDVIDVDPEDWEPIVD
;
A
#
# COMPACT_ATOMS: atom_id res chain seq x y z
N MET A 1 -3.04 58.58 -43.35
CA MET A 1 -4.13 57.91 -44.09
C MET A 1 -3.47 57.25 -45.28
N ALA A 2 -3.40 55.93 -45.45
CA ALA A 2 -4.37 54.92 -45.10
C ALA A 2 -3.70 53.67 -44.51
N THR A 3 -4.37 53.14 -43.50
CA THR A 3 -4.20 51.83 -42.87
C THR A 3 -4.47 50.73 -43.89
N THR A 4 -3.52 49.82 -44.07
CA THR A 4 -3.77 48.54 -44.75
C THR A 4 -4.30 47.57 -43.71
N SER A 5 -5.63 47.55 -43.59
CA SER A 5 -6.34 46.58 -42.76
C SER A 5 -6.24 45.19 -43.39
N THR A 6 -5.55 44.28 -42.70
CA THR A 6 -5.60 42.85 -42.94
C THR A 6 -7.01 42.36 -42.67
N GLN A 7 -7.73 42.06 -43.74
CA GLN A 7 -9.13 41.66 -43.71
C GLN A 7 -9.19 40.14 -43.44
N ALA A 8 -9.31 39.76 -42.17
CA ALA A 8 -9.72 38.41 -41.77
C ALA A 8 -11.22 38.29 -42.06
N LEU A 9 -11.55 37.70 -43.20
CA LEU A 9 -12.90 37.28 -43.53
C LEU A 9 -13.13 35.92 -42.87
N VAL A 10 -14.09 35.93 -41.95
CA VAL A 10 -14.78 34.77 -41.38
C VAL A 10 -15.38 33.97 -42.52
N ASP A 11 -15.03 32.68 -42.62
CA ASP A 11 -15.59 31.77 -43.61
C ASP A 11 -16.25 30.56 -42.91
N ASP A 12 -17.35 30.12 -43.50
CA ASP A 12 -18.34 29.15 -43.04
C ASP A 12 -17.79 27.90 -42.33
N GLY A 13 -18.22 27.64 -41.08
CA GLY A 13 -18.34 26.30 -40.46
C GLY A 13 -17.16 25.32 -40.55
N HIS A 14 -16.01 25.76 -41.03
CA HIS A 14 -14.85 24.94 -41.31
C HIS A 14 -13.93 25.08 -40.12
N ILE A 15 -13.79 23.99 -39.36
CA ILE A 15 -12.80 23.88 -38.29
C ILE A 15 -11.45 24.21 -38.92
N ASP A 16 -10.75 25.21 -38.39
CA ASP A 16 -9.41 25.61 -38.86
C ASP A 16 -8.36 24.57 -38.41
N LEU A 17 -8.38 23.43 -39.09
CA LEU A 17 -7.50 22.30 -38.83
C LEU A 17 -6.04 22.59 -39.22
N GLU A 18 -5.82 23.49 -40.17
CA GLU A 18 -4.47 23.87 -40.60
C GLU A 18 -3.81 24.77 -39.56
N GLY A 19 -4.55 25.73 -39.00
CA GLY A 19 -4.12 26.53 -37.85
C GLY A 19 -3.83 25.65 -36.62
N CYS A 20 -4.69 24.69 -36.33
CA CYS A 20 -4.47 23.69 -35.27
C CYS A 20 -3.16 22.92 -35.48
N ARG A 21 -2.92 22.43 -36.71
CA ARG A 21 -1.71 21.67 -37.04
C ARG A 21 -0.44 22.49 -36.90
N LEU A 22 -0.47 23.77 -37.28
CA LEU A 22 0.66 24.68 -37.11
C LEU A 22 0.97 24.90 -35.63
N MET A 23 -0.04 25.20 -34.81
CA MET A 23 0.12 25.41 -33.36
C MET A 23 0.63 24.15 -32.65
N GLN A 24 0.15 22.96 -33.04
CA GLN A 24 0.67 21.69 -32.52
C GLN A 24 2.16 21.51 -32.81
N LYS A 25 2.59 21.88 -34.03
CA LYS A 25 3.99 21.79 -34.43
C LYS A 25 4.86 22.77 -33.64
N GLU A 26 4.41 24.02 -33.50
CA GLU A 26 5.10 25.04 -32.72
C GLU A 26 5.22 24.64 -31.24
N GLU A 27 4.13 24.16 -30.62
CA GLU A 27 4.17 23.66 -29.24
C GLU A 27 5.17 22.51 -29.09
N PHE A 28 5.19 21.58 -30.04
CA PHE A 28 6.13 20.46 -30.01
C PHE A 28 7.59 20.92 -30.14
N GLU A 29 7.90 21.83 -31.07
CA GLU A 29 9.25 22.40 -31.23
C GLU A 29 9.72 23.12 -29.96
N VAL A 30 8.82 23.85 -29.28
CA VAL A 30 9.09 24.47 -27.98
C VAL A 30 9.42 23.41 -26.93
N LEU A 31 8.60 22.35 -26.83
CA LEU A 31 8.81 21.28 -25.86
C LEU A 31 10.12 20.52 -26.10
N GLU A 32 10.49 20.25 -27.36
CA GLU A 32 11.78 19.63 -27.70
C GLU A 32 12.97 20.54 -27.32
N SER A 33 12.79 21.85 -27.33
CA SER A 33 13.84 22.80 -26.95
C SER A 33 14.02 22.95 -25.44
N ILE A 34 12.91 22.88 -24.67
CA ILE A 34 12.92 23.08 -23.21
C ILE A 34 13.15 21.75 -22.48
N TYR A 35 12.50 20.68 -22.93
CA TYR A 35 12.45 19.37 -22.26
C TYR A 35 12.68 18.19 -23.23
N PRO A 36 13.82 18.16 -23.95
CA PRO A 36 14.11 17.08 -24.90
C PRO A 36 14.09 15.70 -24.25
N GLU A 37 14.46 15.60 -22.97
CA GLU A 37 14.52 14.35 -22.22
C GLU A 37 13.16 13.83 -21.71
N TYR A 38 12.12 14.68 -21.68
CA TYR A 38 10.78 14.26 -21.22
C TYR A 38 9.96 13.62 -22.36
N ILE A 39 10.40 13.73 -23.61
CA ILE A 39 9.66 13.24 -24.78
C ILE A 39 10.27 11.92 -25.25
N SER A 40 9.55 10.81 -25.04
CA SER A 40 10.12 9.48 -25.36
C SER A 40 9.93 9.06 -26.83
N SER A 41 8.87 9.51 -27.51
CA SER A 41 8.62 9.25 -28.94
C SER A 41 7.40 10.02 -29.47
N GLN A 42 7.49 10.57 -30.68
CA GLN A 42 6.32 10.92 -31.51
C GLN A 42 6.10 9.81 -32.54
N THR A 43 5.00 9.06 -32.42
CA THR A 43 4.57 8.11 -33.45
C THR A 43 3.83 8.84 -34.58
N GLN A 44 3.78 8.27 -35.78
CA GLN A 44 3.09 8.84 -36.97
C GLN A 44 1.60 9.21 -36.76
N GLU A 45 1.02 8.91 -35.60
CA GLU A 45 -0.41 9.06 -35.25
C GLU A 45 -0.69 10.16 -34.20
N ALA A 46 0.06 11.27 -34.16
CA ALA A 46 -0.17 12.39 -33.23
C ALA A 46 -0.21 11.99 -31.74
N THR A 47 0.46 10.90 -31.40
CA THR A 47 0.54 10.34 -30.05
C THR A 47 1.86 10.74 -29.42
N LEU A 48 1.78 11.30 -28.21
CA LEU A 48 2.93 11.81 -27.46
C LEU A 48 3.07 11.02 -26.14
N ARG A 49 4.29 10.56 -25.87
CA ARG A 49 4.65 9.91 -24.60
C ARG A 49 5.57 10.83 -23.84
N LEU A 50 5.12 11.25 -22.66
CA LEU A 50 5.84 12.14 -21.76
C LEU A 50 6.28 11.37 -20.51
N GLU A 51 7.56 11.49 -20.16
CA GLU A 51 8.14 11.00 -18.93
C GLU A 51 8.59 12.20 -18.10
N VAL A 52 7.74 12.64 -17.17
CA VAL A 52 7.98 13.87 -16.41
C VAL A 52 8.49 13.51 -15.01
N PRO A 53 9.74 13.87 -14.66
CA PRO A 53 10.25 13.74 -13.30
C PRO A 53 9.54 14.74 -12.39
N ILE A 54 9.44 14.42 -11.11
CA ILE A 54 8.83 15.32 -10.12
C ILE A 54 9.92 15.79 -9.16
N GLU A 55 10.09 17.09 -9.10
CA GLU A 55 11.06 17.80 -8.29
C GLU A 55 10.34 18.49 -7.14
N LEU A 56 10.61 18.06 -5.91
CA LEU A 56 9.96 18.61 -4.73
C LEU A 56 10.65 19.89 -4.20
N GLY A 57 11.71 20.35 -4.88
CA GLY A 57 12.50 21.55 -4.59
C GLY A 57 13.36 21.47 -3.33
N SER A 58 12.81 20.97 -2.21
CA SER A 58 13.50 20.77 -0.94
C SER A 58 13.31 19.33 -0.45
N SER A 59 14.18 18.86 0.45
CA SER A 59 14.04 17.54 1.07
C SER A 59 12.69 17.42 1.76
N THR A 60 11.75 16.77 1.10
CA THR A 60 10.38 16.59 1.56
C THR A 60 10.30 15.27 2.32
N SER A 61 9.67 15.29 3.48
CA SER A 61 9.39 14.10 4.26
C SER A 61 8.25 13.33 3.60
N VAL A 62 8.58 12.11 3.15
CA VAL A 62 7.66 11.20 2.48
C VAL A 62 7.37 10.04 3.43
N ILE A 63 6.11 9.93 3.80
CA ILE A 63 5.58 8.84 4.61
C ILE A 63 5.10 7.75 3.67
N ILE A 64 5.84 6.64 3.63
CA ILE A 64 5.42 5.42 2.95
C ILE A 64 4.54 4.66 3.94
N SER A 65 3.25 4.60 3.65
CA SER A 65 2.27 3.91 4.51
C SER A 65 1.62 2.75 3.79
N GLU A 66 1.64 1.59 4.43
CA GLU A 66 0.70 0.51 4.10
C GLU A 66 -0.74 1.00 4.37
N PRO A 67 -1.74 0.57 3.57
CA PRO A 67 -3.15 0.82 3.87
C PRO A 67 -3.49 0.43 5.31
N ARG A 68 -3.84 1.43 6.12
CA ARG A 68 -4.20 1.26 7.53
C ARG A 68 -5.39 0.30 7.67
N SER A 69 -5.22 -0.74 8.50
CA SER A 69 -6.33 -1.59 8.93
C SER A 69 -7.32 -0.76 9.77
N PRO A 70 -8.63 -0.87 9.52
CA PRO A 70 -9.62 -0.13 10.31
C PRO A 70 -10.00 -0.89 11.59
N GLN A 71 -9.07 -1.19 12.51
CA GLN A 71 -9.39 -1.58 13.89
C GLN A 71 -8.20 -1.37 14.86
N PRO A 72 -8.43 -0.85 16.08
CA PRO A 72 -7.51 -1.02 17.21
C PRO A 72 -7.68 -2.44 17.77
N SER A 73 -6.75 -3.35 17.46
CA SER A 73 -6.72 -4.66 18.09
C SER A 73 -6.33 -4.51 19.57
N ALA A 74 -7.31 -4.69 20.46
CA ALA A 74 -7.17 -4.61 21.91
C ALA A 74 -6.33 -5.75 22.53
N ASN A 75 -5.65 -6.58 21.74
CA ASN A 75 -4.87 -7.71 22.26
C ASN A 75 -3.48 -7.72 21.62
N GLY A 76 -2.45 -7.56 22.45
CA GLY A 76 -1.03 -7.45 22.13
C GLY A 76 -0.36 -8.68 21.50
N LEU A 77 -1.05 -9.35 20.59
CA LEU A 77 -0.42 -10.08 19.50
C LEU A 77 0.19 -9.03 18.59
N LEU A 78 1.48 -9.20 18.29
CA LEU A 78 2.32 -8.32 17.48
C LEU A 78 1.47 -7.56 16.46
N ALA A 79 0.99 -6.36 16.83
CA ALA A 79 0.51 -5.42 15.86
C ALA A 79 1.72 -5.28 14.96
N LYS A 80 1.65 -5.80 13.72
CA LYS A 80 2.58 -5.38 12.69
C LYS A 80 2.48 -3.87 12.77
N LYS A 81 3.49 -3.23 13.38
CA LYS A 81 3.59 -1.78 13.36
C LYS A 81 3.45 -1.50 11.88
N SER A 82 2.38 -0.80 11.49
CA SER A 82 2.27 -0.30 10.13
C SER A 82 3.66 0.27 9.83
N THR A 83 4.34 -0.32 8.85
CA THR A 83 5.74 0.03 8.59
C THR A 83 5.71 1.39 7.95
N VAL A 84 5.54 2.41 8.78
CA VAL A 84 5.58 3.81 8.41
C VAL A 84 7.05 4.11 8.25
N GLN A 85 7.55 3.97 7.03
CA GLN A 85 8.89 4.42 6.71
C GLN A 85 8.78 5.88 6.29
N THR A 86 9.41 6.75 7.09
CA THR A 86 9.60 8.14 6.71
C THR A 86 10.94 8.25 6.00
N VAL A 87 10.91 8.66 4.75
CA VAL A 87 12.10 8.87 3.93
C VAL A 87 12.09 10.32 3.47
N THR A 88 13.25 10.98 3.51
CA THR A 88 13.42 12.32 2.96
C THR A 88 13.85 12.23 1.51
N LEU A 89 13.03 12.77 0.60
CA LEU A 89 13.25 12.73 -0.84
C LEU A 89 13.24 14.14 -1.43
N ALA A 90 14.13 14.39 -2.40
CA ALA A 90 14.12 15.61 -3.20
C ALA A 90 13.37 15.43 -4.54
N VAL A 91 13.21 14.19 -4.99
CA VAL A 91 12.57 13.81 -6.25
C VAL A 91 11.67 12.59 -6.07
N LEU A 92 10.59 12.50 -6.83
CA LEU A 92 9.76 11.30 -6.91
C LEU A 92 9.98 10.56 -8.23
N PRO A 93 9.70 9.24 -8.28
CA PRO A 93 9.74 8.48 -9.53
C PRO A 93 8.83 9.12 -10.59
N PRO A 94 9.26 9.18 -11.87
CA PRO A 94 8.59 9.96 -12.89
C PRO A 94 7.17 9.46 -13.20
N LEU A 95 6.34 10.39 -13.68
CA LEU A 95 5.02 10.09 -14.23
C LEU A 95 5.11 9.92 -15.74
N LEU A 96 4.57 8.81 -16.21
CA LEU A 96 4.42 8.46 -17.61
C LEU A 96 3.02 8.85 -18.08
N LEU A 97 2.95 9.85 -18.96
CA LEU A 97 1.72 10.34 -19.56
C LEU A 97 1.69 9.98 -21.05
N ASN A 98 0.65 9.27 -21.47
CA ASN A 98 0.40 9.00 -22.89
C ASN A 98 -0.83 9.80 -23.33
N ILE A 99 -0.66 10.65 -24.32
CA ILE A 99 -1.72 11.50 -24.87
C ILE A 99 -1.80 11.39 -26.39
N THR A 100 -2.96 11.73 -26.93
CA THR A 100 -3.19 11.93 -28.36
C THR A 100 -3.65 13.36 -28.59
N LEU A 101 -3.05 14.05 -29.55
CA LEU A 101 -3.48 15.37 -29.99
C LEU A 101 -4.53 15.21 -31.11
N PRO A 102 -5.80 15.56 -30.90
CA PRO A 102 -6.79 15.53 -31.96
C PRO A 102 -6.45 16.59 -33.03
N PRO A 103 -6.87 16.41 -34.30
CA PRO A 103 -6.63 17.41 -35.35
C PRO A 103 -7.18 18.81 -35.07
N SER A 104 -8.15 18.90 -34.16
CA SER A 104 -8.85 20.12 -33.73
C SER A 104 -8.24 20.79 -32.48
N TYR A 105 -7.19 20.23 -31.89
CA TYR A 105 -6.44 20.86 -30.80
C TYR A 105 -5.42 21.88 -31.37
N PRO A 106 -5.21 23.06 -30.77
CA PRO A 106 -5.76 23.53 -29.49
C PRO A 106 -7.02 24.39 -29.60
N LEU A 107 -7.51 24.66 -30.81
CA LEU A 107 -8.58 25.65 -31.01
C LEU A 107 -9.96 25.20 -30.51
N PHE A 108 -10.29 23.92 -30.63
CA PHE A 108 -11.66 23.44 -30.39
C PHE A 108 -11.76 22.32 -29.36
N ASP A 109 -10.82 21.37 -29.37
CA ASP A 109 -10.83 20.20 -28.48
C ASP A 109 -9.55 20.09 -27.65
N PRO A 110 -9.61 19.60 -26.41
CA PRO A 110 -8.45 19.36 -25.56
C PRO A 110 -7.65 18.11 -26.02
N PRO A 111 -6.39 17.97 -25.57
CA PRO A 111 -5.64 16.73 -25.73
C PRO A 111 -6.34 15.55 -25.05
N GLN A 112 -6.31 14.37 -25.70
CA GLN A 112 -6.90 13.17 -25.16
C GLN A 112 -5.88 12.40 -24.32
N ILE A 113 -6.09 12.33 -23.00
CA ILE A 113 -5.24 11.54 -22.10
C ILE A 113 -5.63 10.06 -22.21
N ILE A 114 -4.73 9.24 -22.76
CA ILE A 114 -4.91 7.78 -22.88
C ILE A 114 -4.65 7.11 -21.53
N SER A 115 -3.52 7.43 -20.90
CA SER A 115 -3.13 6.83 -19.62
C SER A 115 -2.16 7.70 -18.83
N ILE A 116 -2.33 7.73 -17.52
CA ILE A 116 -1.38 8.28 -16.55
C ILE A 116 -0.84 7.13 -15.71
N ARG A 117 0.48 6.97 -15.64
CA ARG A 117 1.12 5.90 -14.84
C ARG A 117 2.27 6.46 -14.04
N ALA A 118 2.28 6.15 -12.74
CA ALA A 118 3.46 6.31 -11.91
C ALA A 118 4.35 5.07 -12.06
N THR A 119 5.66 5.28 -12.27
CA THR A 119 6.64 4.20 -12.08
C THR A 119 6.49 3.62 -10.67
N HIS A 120 6.54 2.29 -10.52
CA HIS A 120 6.31 1.60 -9.25
C HIS A 120 4.93 1.82 -8.58
N VAL A 121 3.94 2.33 -9.31
CA VAL A 121 2.53 2.40 -8.87
C VAL A 121 2.36 3.14 -7.54
N TRP A 122 3.09 4.24 -7.35
CA TRP A 122 2.95 5.08 -6.15
C TRP A 122 1.72 6.00 -6.19
N LEU A 123 1.01 6.06 -7.33
CA LEU A 123 -0.21 6.86 -7.56
C LEU A 123 -1.45 6.00 -7.96
N PRO A 124 -1.83 4.91 -7.26
CA PRO A 124 -2.84 3.96 -7.75
C PRO A 124 -4.28 4.50 -7.75
N ASN A 125 -4.61 5.48 -6.90
CA ASN A 125 -6.00 5.94 -6.68
C ASN A 125 -6.20 7.44 -6.95
N ALA A 126 -5.23 8.10 -7.59
CA ALA A 126 -5.28 9.54 -7.81
C ALA A 126 -5.05 9.95 -9.28
N THR A 127 -4.94 8.97 -10.18
CA THR A 127 -4.81 9.20 -11.63
C THR A 127 -6.05 9.83 -12.25
N LEU A 128 -7.25 9.51 -11.75
CA LEU A 128 -8.49 10.14 -12.23
C LEU A 128 -8.57 11.62 -11.86
N LEU A 129 -8.31 11.95 -10.60
CA LEU A 129 -8.27 13.34 -10.13
C LEU A 129 -7.16 14.14 -10.82
N LEU A 130 -6.00 13.52 -11.07
CA LEU A 130 -4.92 14.15 -11.84
C LEU A 130 -5.36 14.40 -13.29
N ARG A 131 -6.02 13.44 -13.92
CA ARG A 131 -6.59 13.60 -15.27
C ARG A 131 -7.58 14.77 -15.33
N GLU A 132 -8.49 14.85 -14.36
CA GLU A 132 -9.46 15.96 -14.26
C GLU A 132 -8.72 17.29 -14.10
N ALA A 133 -7.75 17.37 -13.20
CA ALA A 133 -6.97 18.59 -12.98
C ALA A 133 -6.20 19.04 -14.24
N LEU A 134 -5.63 18.11 -15.01
CA LEU A 134 -4.94 18.45 -16.27
C LEU A 134 -5.92 18.98 -17.32
N LEU A 135 -7.08 18.34 -17.48
CA LEU A 135 -8.09 18.80 -18.44
C LEU A 135 -8.69 20.16 -18.08
N GLU A 136 -8.84 20.48 -16.79
CA GLU A 136 -9.27 21.79 -16.31
C GLU A 136 -8.30 22.93 -16.66
N MET A 137 -7.01 22.62 -16.90
CA MET A 137 -6.00 23.62 -17.27
C MET A 137 -6.10 24.07 -18.73
N TRP A 138 -6.81 23.31 -19.58
CA TRP A 138 -6.92 23.64 -20.99
C TRP A 138 -7.98 24.70 -21.25
N GLN A 139 -7.67 25.65 -22.13
CA GLN A 139 -8.58 26.66 -22.64
C GLN A 139 -8.55 26.64 -24.17
N ALA A 140 -9.72 26.80 -24.80
CA ALA A 140 -9.83 26.81 -26.25
C ALA A 140 -8.98 27.93 -26.85
N GLY A 141 -8.10 27.58 -27.79
CA GLY A 141 -7.20 28.52 -28.45
C GLY A 141 -5.77 28.55 -27.89
N GLU A 142 -5.50 27.89 -26.76
CA GLU A 142 -4.18 27.90 -26.13
C GLU A 142 -3.57 26.49 -26.03
N PRO A 143 -2.29 26.32 -26.41
CA PRO A 143 -1.55 25.09 -26.13
C PRO A 143 -1.33 24.88 -24.63
N VAL A 144 -1.43 23.64 -24.14
CA VAL A 144 -1.50 23.33 -22.69
C VAL A 144 -0.42 22.34 -22.21
N ILE A 145 0.29 21.67 -23.11
CA ILE A 145 1.19 20.56 -22.75
C ILE A 145 2.37 21.03 -21.91
N TYR A 146 2.91 22.22 -22.19
CA TYR A 146 3.96 22.83 -21.35
C TYR A 146 3.46 23.04 -19.91
N ASN A 147 2.25 23.56 -19.73
CA ASN A 147 1.66 23.79 -18.42
C ASN A 147 1.42 22.47 -17.68
N TRP A 148 1.02 21.41 -18.39
CA TRP A 148 0.89 20.08 -17.81
C TRP A 148 2.23 19.54 -17.30
N ILE A 149 3.30 19.70 -18.09
CA ILE A 149 4.65 19.28 -17.69
C ILE A 149 5.09 20.05 -16.45
N GLU A 150 4.93 21.37 -16.42
CA GLU A 150 5.31 22.19 -15.26
C GLU A 150 4.53 21.84 -14.00
N TYR A 151 3.21 21.66 -14.12
CA TYR A 151 2.34 21.30 -13.01
C TYR A 151 2.70 19.93 -12.41
N ILE A 152 3.10 18.98 -13.25
CA ILE A 152 3.60 17.67 -12.81
C ILE A 152 5.01 17.81 -12.21
N ARG A 153 5.92 18.49 -12.91
CA ARG A 153 7.34 18.62 -12.53
C ARG A 153 7.51 19.27 -11.17
N THR A 154 6.76 20.34 -10.91
CA THR A 154 6.80 21.06 -9.63
C THR A 154 6.09 20.32 -8.49
N GLY A 155 5.35 19.25 -8.80
CA GLY A 155 4.59 18.49 -7.80
C GLY A 155 3.40 19.25 -7.20
N GLU A 156 2.97 20.36 -7.80
CA GLU A 156 1.84 21.17 -7.31
C GLU A 156 0.55 20.33 -7.22
N PHE A 157 0.37 19.39 -8.15
CA PHE A 157 -0.74 18.47 -8.17
C PHE A 157 -0.88 17.61 -6.90
N LEU A 158 0.22 17.35 -6.16
CA LEU A 158 0.19 16.54 -4.95
C LEU A 158 -0.71 17.15 -3.85
N ALA A 159 -0.78 18.48 -3.78
CA ALA A 159 -1.66 19.18 -2.85
C ALA A 159 -3.14 19.00 -3.25
N LYS A 160 -3.45 19.17 -4.54
CA LYS A 160 -4.82 19.01 -5.07
C LYS A 160 -5.35 17.58 -4.92
N LEU A 161 -4.45 16.59 -4.94
CA LEU A 161 -4.79 15.17 -4.75
C LEU A 161 -4.96 14.74 -3.28
N ASN A 162 -4.86 15.65 -2.30
CA ASN A 162 -4.87 15.34 -0.87
C ASN A 162 -3.80 14.30 -0.47
N LEU A 163 -2.66 14.29 -1.16
CA LEU A 163 -1.54 13.41 -0.84
C LEU A 163 -0.61 14.02 0.22
N ARG A 164 -0.85 15.26 0.64
CA ARG A 164 -0.11 15.95 1.71
C ARG A 164 -0.88 15.89 3.03
N THR A 165 -0.19 15.65 4.13
CA THR A 165 -0.81 15.72 5.46
C THR A 165 -1.06 17.19 5.85
N PRO A 166 -2.22 17.49 6.47
CA PRO A 166 -2.55 18.86 6.87
C PRO A 166 -1.71 19.40 8.03
N SER A 167 -1.00 18.53 8.77
CA SER A 167 -0.29 18.91 10.00
C SER A 167 1.20 19.25 9.81
N HIS A 168 1.89 18.51 8.93
CA HIS A 168 3.34 18.65 8.73
C HIS A 168 3.74 18.79 7.26
N ASP A 169 2.77 18.86 6.35
CA ASP A 169 2.97 18.87 4.90
C ASP A 169 3.74 17.64 4.38
N ASP A 170 3.76 16.57 5.16
CA ASP A 170 4.37 15.29 4.77
C ASP A 170 3.61 14.69 3.60
N LEU A 171 4.33 14.23 2.57
CA LEU A 171 3.75 13.52 1.44
C LEU A 171 3.45 12.07 1.83
N VAL A 172 2.21 11.63 1.69
CA VAL A 172 1.79 10.25 1.99
C VAL A 172 1.68 9.45 0.71
N LEU A 173 2.64 8.54 0.50
CA LEU A 173 2.60 7.59 -0.61
C LEU A 173 2.10 6.23 -0.13
N ARG A 174 1.08 5.71 -0.81
CA ARG A 174 0.58 4.34 -0.62
C ARG A 174 1.13 3.48 -1.74
N THR A 175 2.30 2.90 -1.52
CA THR A 175 2.97 2.07 -2.53
C THR A 175 2.51 0.62 -2.44
N TRP A 176 2.49 -0.05 -3.60
CA TRP A 176 2.34 -1.50 -3.67
C TRP A 176 3.56 -2.17 -3.03
N HIS A 177 3.37 -3.16 -2.14
CA HIS A 177 4.46 -3.85 -1.42
C HIS A 177 5.25 -4.85 -2.30
N GLY A 178 5.20 -4.67 -3.64
CA GLY A 178 5.84 -5.54 -4.61
C GLY A 178 5.32 -6.99 -4.61
N PRO A 179 5.84 -7.85 -5.51
CA PRO A 179 5.47 -9.27 -5.60
C PRO A 179 6.21 -10.15 -4.57
N LEU A 180 7.21 -9.61 -3.87
CA LEU A 180 8.04 -10.37 -2.92
C LEU A 180 7.33 -10.57 -1.58
N ASP A 181 6.57 -9.57 -1.14
CA ASP A 181 5.78 -9.66 0.08
C ASP A 181 4.32 -9.95 -0.25
N LYS A 182 3.73 -10.93 0.44
CA LYS A 182 2.28 -11.20 0.35
C LYS A 182 1.52 -10.03 0.96
N CYS A 183 0.38 -9.66 0.38
CA CYS A 183 -0.51 -8.65 0.98
C CYS A 183 -0.87 -9.06 2.42
N PRO A 184 -0.75 -8.16 3.41
CA PRO A 184 -1.24 -8.44 4.76
C PRO A 184 -2.73 -8.79 4.73
N ILE A 185 -3.12 -9.91 5.36
CA ILE A 185 -4.53 -10.33 5.41
C ILE A 185 -5.40 -9.28 6.07
N ALA A 186 -4.85 -8.49 7.01
CA ALA A 186 -5.53 -7.39 7.68
C ALA A 186 -6.20 -6.37 6.72
N GLN A 187 -5.75 -6.28 5.47
CA GLN A 187 -6.36 -5.39 4.46
C GLN A 187 -7.61 -5.99 3.80
N TYR A 188 -7.77 -7.30 3.88
CA TYR A 188 -8.82 -8.07 3.21
C TYR A 188 -9.59 -8.97 4.19
N GLU A 189 -9.43 -8.75 5.49
CA GLU A 189 -10.09 -9.52 6.54
C GLU A 189 -11.62 -9.40 6.44
N ASP A 190 -12.13 -8.18 6.28
CA ASP A 190 -13.56 -7.93 6.11
C ASP A 190 -14.14 -8.69 4.91
N LEU A 191 -13.41 -8.70 3.79
CA LEU A 191 -13.80 -9.42 2.59
C LEU A 191 -13.78 -10.94 2.79
N ALA A 192 -12.77 -11.46 3.49
CA ALA A 192 -12.68 -12.88 3.83
C ALA A 192 -13.84 -13.29 4.74
N LEU A 193 -14.14 -12.48 5.77
CA LEU A 193 -15.25 -12.68 6.70
C LEU A 193 -16.60 -12.61 5.99
N GLU A 194 -16.82 -11.62 5.12
CA GLU A 194 -18.04 -11.48 4.33
C GLU A 194 -18.29 -12.74 3.49
N TYR A 195 -17.24 -13.27 2.84
CA TYR A 195 -17.35 -14.49 2.04
C TYR A 195 -17.56 -15.75 2.89
N ILE A 196 -16.93 -15.86 4.07
CA ILE A 196 -17.11 -16.98 5.01
C ILE A 196 -18.53 -16.98 5.58
N ASN A 197 -19.07 -15.80 5.90
CA ASN A 197 -20.39 -15.65 6.49
C ASN A 197 -21.52 -15.77 5.44
N ALA A 198 -21.22 -15.53 4.16
CA ALA A 198 -22.16 -15.74 3.07
C ALA A 198 -22.43 -17.24 2.85
N LYS A 199 -23.72 -17.61 2.84
CA LYS A 199 -24.16 -18.98 2.55
C LYS A 199 -23.63 -19.45 1.19
N GLU A 200 -23.22 -20.72 1.12
CA GLU A 200 -22.81 -21.37 -0.12
C GLU A 200 -23.93 -21.30 -1.16
N GLY A 201 -23.60 -20.87 -2.39
CA GLY A 201 -24.57 -20.69 -3.47
C GLY A 201 -25.44 -19.43 -3.38
N SER A 202 -25.26 -18.55 -2.38
CA SER A 202 -26.00 -17.28 -2.31
C SER A 202 -25.62 -16.29 -3.43
N THR A 203 -26.55 -15.39 -3.76
CA THR A 203 -26.31 -14.29 -4.71
C THR A 203 -25.18 -13.36 -4.25
N ALA A 204 -25.02 -13.17 -2.94
CA ALA A 204 -23.92 -12.41 -2.35
C ALA A 204 -22.56 -13.04 -2.70
N ARG A 205 -22.42 -14.36 -2.47
CA ARG A 205 -21.18 -15.10 -2.80
C ARG A 205 -20.86 -15.06 -4.29
N ALA A 206 -21.87 -15.24 -5.14
CA ALA A 206 -21.70 -15.13 -6.59
C ALA A 206 -21.29 -13.71 -7.04
N THR A 207 -21.80 -12.68 -6.37
CA THR A 207 -21.43 -11.28 -6.65
C THR A 207 -19.98 -11.01 -6.28
N LEU A 208 -19.54 -11.50 -5.13
CA LEU A 208 -18.14 -11.41 -4.69
C LEU A 208 -17.21 -12.15 -5.67
N GLU A 209 -17.57 -13.38 -6.07
CA GLU A 209 -16.79 -14.19 -7.02
C GLU A 209 -16.66 -13.53 -8.40
N ARG A 210 -17.70 -12.85 -8.89
CA ARG A 210 -17.61 -12.08 -10.14
C ARG A 210 -16.71 -10.85 -10.00
N ARG A 211 -16.77 -10.17 -8.85
CA ARG A 211 -16.06 -8.90 -8.64
C ARG A 211 -14.55 -9.10 -8.44
N PHE A 212 -14.16 -10.09 -7.64
CA PHE A 212 -12.75 -10.28 -7.25
C PHE A 212 -12.11 -11.55 -7.84
N GLY A 213 -12.90 -12.40 -8.50
CA GLY A 213 -12.48 -13.69 -9.02
C GLY A 213 -12.53 -14.79 -7.96
N LYS A 214 -13.21 -15.89 -8.27
CA LYS A 214 -13.40 -17.03 -7.36
C LYS A 214 -12.08 -17.57 -6.79
N ALA A 215 -11.06 -17.77 -7.63
CA ALA A 215 -9.77 -18.28 -7.20
C ALA A 215 -9.06 -17.36 -6.20
N ASN A 216 -9.13 -16.05 -6.41
CA ASN A 216 -8.50 -15.06 -5.54
C ASN A 216 -9.17 -15.02 -4.16
N ILE A 217 -10.51 -15.03 -4.11
CA ILE A 217 -11.24 -15.06 -2.84
C ILE A 217 -10.97 -16.36 -2.10
N LEU A 218 -10.98 -17.50 -2.78
CA LEU A 218 -10.69 -18.79 -2.14
C LEU A 218 -9.27 -18.81 -1.55
N ARG A 219 -8.27 -18.27 -2.27
CA ARG A 219 -6.91 -18.11 -1.75
C ARG A 219 -6.88 -17.20 -0.53
N LEU A 220 -7.57 -16.07 -0.57
CA LEU A 220 -7.69 -15.15 0.56
C LEU A 220 -8.30 -15.83 1.79
N VAL A 221 -9.42 -16.55 1.61
CA VAL A 221 -10.12 -17.26 2.67
C VAL A 221 -9.27 -18.39 3.26
N ALA A 222 -8.54 -19.13 2.43
CA ALA A 222 -7.60 -20.15 2.88
C ALA A 222 -6.51 -19.52 3.75
N THR A 223 -5.89 -18.44 3.27
CA THR A 223 -4.85 -17.73 4.02
C THR A 223 -5.38 -17.19 5.35
N TYR A 224 -6.61 -16.63 5.38
CA TYR A 224 -7.24 -16.15 6.60
C TYR A 224 -7.49 -17.28 7.63
N ARG A 225 -7.97 -18.43 7.16
CA ARG A 225 -8.17 -19.61 8.02
C ARG A 225 -6.85 -20.12 8.61
N GLU A 226 -5.79 -20.14 7.80
CA GLU A 226 -4.45 -20.52 8.25
C GLU A 226 -3.92 -19.55 9.32
N GLU A 227 -3.98 -18.24 9.11
CA GLU A 227 -3.55 -17.25 10.12
C GLU A 227 -4.37 -17.37 11.42
N LYS A 228 -5.68 -17.57 11.33
CA LYS A 228 -6.54 -17.78 12.50
C LYS A 228 -6.15 -19.05 13.26
N ALA A 229 -5.93 -20.17 12.55
CA ALA A 229 -5.52 -21.43 13.15
C ALA A 229 -4.14 -21.32 13.81
N ASN A 230 -3.19 -20.66 13.15
CA ASN A 230 -1.87 -20.38 13.70
C ASN A 230 -1.99 -19.55 14.98
N LEU A 231 -2.85 -18.53 14.99
CA LEU A 231 -3.08 -17.69 16.15
C LEU A 231 -3.65 -18.45 17.35
N GLU A 232 -4.63 -19.31 17.10
CA GLU A 232 -5.23 -20.19 18.11
C GLU A 232 -4.20 -21.18 18.65
N TRP A 233 -3.38 -21.75 17.77
CA TRP A 233 -2.29 -22.65 18.15
C TRP A 233 -1.23 -21.95 19.02
N PHE A 234 -0.79 -20.74 18.65
CA PHE A 234 0.14 -19.96 19.49
C PHE A 234 -0.45 -19.70 20.87
N LYS A 235 -1.74 -19.37 20.96
CA LYS A 235 -2.40 -19.10 22.25
C LYS A 235 -2.53 -20.34 23.14
N SER A 236 -2.77 -21.51 22.55
CA SER A 236 -2.98 -22.75 23.32
C SER A 236 -1.67 -23.47 23.65
N SER A 237 -0.68 -23.37 22.76
CA SER A 237 0.51 -24.23 22.78
C SER A 237 1.78 -23.51 23.23
N THR A 238 1.75 -22.19 23.39
CA THR A 238 2.95 -21.41 23.72
C THR A 238 2.71 -20.36 24.80
N THR A 239 3.76 -20.04 25.56
CA THR A 239 3.76 -18.98 26.57
C THR A 239 4.72 -17.86 26.17
N MET A 240 4.29 -16.62 26.37
CA MET A 240 5.08 -15.43 26.03
C MET A 240 6.15 -15.15 27.11
N CYS A 241 7.40 -14.96 26.69
CA CYS A 241 8.47 -14.59 27.60
C CYS A 241 8.22 -13.19 28.23
N PRO A 242 8.26 -13.03 29.57
CA PRO A 242 8.04 -11.73 30.21
C PRO A 242 9.18 -10.72 29.98
N GLY A 243 10.34 -11.19 29.49
CA GLY A 243 11.49 -10.36 29.13
C GLY A 243 11.37 -9.79 27.72
N CYS A 244 11.48 -10.64 26.71
CA CYS A 244 11.57 -10.24 25.30
C CYS A 244 10.30 -10.50 24.47
N ARG A 245 9.25 -11.06 25.08
CA ARG A 245 7.95 -11.36 24.45
C ARG A 245 7.99 -12.35 23.28
N CYS A 246 9.06 -13.11 23.10
CA CYS A 246 9.03 -14.24 22.17
C CYS A 246 8.08 -15.33 22.70
N TYR A 247 7.35 -15.98 21.81
CA TYR A 247 6.58 -17.18 22.13
C TYR A 247 7.53 -18.35 22.34
N ILE A 248 7.32 -19.09 23.42
CA ILE A 248 8.11 -20.24 23.80
C ILE A 248 7.15 -21.41 23.91
N GLU A 249 7.48 -22.52 23.25
CA GLU A 249 6.78 -23.78 23.37
C GLU A 249 7.55 -24.69 24.34
N LYS A 250 6.82 -25.38 25.21
CA LYS A 250 7.37 -26.39 26.12
C LYS A 250 7.15 -27.77 25.51
N THR A 251 8.22 -28.50 25.23
CA THR A 251 8.15 -29.87 24.72
C THR A 251 7.99 -30.90 25.85
N MET A 252 8.84 -30.83 26.88
CA MET A 252 8.83 -31.72 28.05
C MET A 252 9.42 -31.01 29.29
N GLY A 253 9.23 -31.60 30.47
CA GLY A 253 9.90 -31.18 31.71
C GLY A 253 9.06 -30.28 32.61
N CYS A 254 9.74 -29.47 33.43
CA CYS A 254 9.08 -28.62 34.43
C CYS A 254 8.61 -27.27 33.85
N ASN A 255 7.77 -26.57 34.62
CA ASN A 255 7.21 -25.27 34.28
C ASN A 255 8.17 -24.10 34.55
N HIS A 256 9.37 -24.35 35.07
CA HIS A 256 10.45 -23.38 35.07
C HIS A 256 11.14 -23.40 33.70
N MET A 257 10.98 -22.32 32.93
CA MET A 257 11.63 -22.17 31.64
C MET A 257 12.65 -21.04 31.66
N THR A 258 13.64 -21.15 30.77
CA THR A 258 14.65 -20.12 30.51
C THR A 258 14.55 -19.71 29.05
N CYS A 259 14.31 -18.43 28.79
CA CYS A 259 14.16 -17.94 27.42
C CYS A 259 15.47 -18.07 26.64
N TRP A 260 15.46 -18.75 25.49
CA TRP A 260 16.64 -18.89 24.64
C TRP A 260 17.18 -17.56 24.09
N LYS A 261 16.32 -16.55 23.96
CA LYS A 261 16.66 -15.26 23.36
C LYS A 261 17.22 -14.24 24.36
N CYS A 262 16.69 -14.21 25.58
CA CYS A 262 17.06 -13.19 26.58
C CYS A 262 17.47 -13.77 27.95
N SER A 263 17.54 -15.09 28.06
CA SER A 263 17.92 -15.81 29.29
C SER A 263 17.05 -15.54 30.52
N GLN A 264 15.91 -14.86 30.37
CA GLN A 264 14.96 -14.63 31.47
C GLN A 264 14.37 -15.98 31.92
N HIS A 265 14.49 -16.27 33.22
CA HIS A 265 13.76 -17.36 33.86
C HIS A 265 12.31 -16.94 34.12
N PHE A 266 11.36 -17.81 33.77
CA PHE A 266 9.93 -17.52 33.92
C PHE A 266 9.12 -18.80 34.13
N CYS A 267 7.91 -18.65 34.68
CA CYS A 267 6.96 -19.74 34.83
C CYS A 267 6.17 -19.92 33.53
N TYR A 268 6.16 -21.13 32.98
CA TYR A 268 5.45 -21.44 31.74
C TYR A 268 3.92 -21.33 31.87
N ARG A 269 3.38 -21.51 33.08
CA ARG A 269 1.93 -21.50 33.31
C ARG A 269 1.36 -20.10 33.45
N CYS A 270 1.93 -19.28 34.33
CA CYS A 270 1.43 -17.93 34.58
C CYS A 270 2.16 -16.84 33.77
N GLY A 271 3.34 -17.14 33.20
CA GLY A 271 4.17 -16.17 32.48
C GLY A 271 5.00 -15.26 33.39
N ASP A 272 4.96 -15.43 34.71
CA ASP A 272 5.68 -14.57 35.65
C ASP A 272 7.20 -14.75 35.60
N ARG A 273 7.93 -13.67 35.89
CA ARG A 273 9.39 -13.68 36.02
C ARG A 273 9.80 -14.45 37.26
N LEU A 274 10.74 -15.38 37.11
CA LEU A 274 11.33 -16.13 38.20
C LEU A 274 12.72 -15.58 38.54
N ASN A 275 13.10 -15.68 39.81
CA ASN A 275 14.44 -15.34 40.27
C ASN A 275 15.45 -16.41 39.78
N PRO A 276 16.54 -16.04 39.08
CA PRO A 276 17.56 -16.98 38.63
C PRO A 276 18.23 -17.77 39.77
N ASP A 277 18.46 -17.15 40.93
CA ASP A 277 19.15 -17.78 42.05
C ASP A 277 18.27 -18.83 42.75
N HIS A 278 16.94 -18.61 42.73
CA HIS A 278 15.97 -19.45 43.44
C HIS A 278 14.68 -19.65 42.63
N PRO A 279 14.73 -20.28 41.45
CA PRO A 279 13.62 -20.32 40.50
C PRO A 279 12.43 -21.14 41.02
N TYR A 280 12.68 -22.13 41.87
CA TYR A 280 11.65 -23.03 42.39
C TYR A 280 10.81 -22.44 43.53
N THR A 281 11.22 -21.29 44.09
CA THR A 281 10.48 -20.63 45.19
C THR A 281 9.06 -20.26 44.81
N HIS A 282 8.83 -19.94 43.53
CA HIS A 282 7.50 -19.71 43.00
C HIS A 282 6.60 -20.93 43.18
N PHE A 283 7.09 -22.14 42.90
CA PHE A 283 6.29 -23.37 42.99
C PHE A 283 6.14 -23.89 44.43
N SER A 284 7.01 -23.50 45.35
CA SER A 284 6.95 -23.89 46.77
C SER A 284 6.23 -22.88 47.66
N ASN A 285 5.79 -21.75 47.12
CA ASN A 285 5.09 -20.72 47.89
C ASN A 285 3.58 -20.81 47.69
N ALA A 286 2.86 -21.12 48.78
CA ALA A 286 1.40 -21.25 48.81
C ALA A 286 0.63 -19.97 48.43
N LEU A 287 1.30 -18.81 48.41
CA LEU A 287 0.71 -17.53 47.98
C LEU A 287 0.63 -17.40 46.45
N THR A 288 1.36 -18.22 45.69
CA THR A 288 1.33 -18.14 44.23
C THR A 288 0.26 -19.06 43.66
N PRO A 289 -0.35 -18.71 42.51
CA PRO A 289 -1.32 -19.58 41.84
C PRO A 289 -0.69 -20.88 41.28
N CYS A 290 0.64 -20.99 41.29
CA CYS A 290 1.38 -22.14 40.77
C CYS A 290 2.00 -23.01 41.88
N TYR A 291 1.53 -22.88 43.13
CA TYR A 291 1.95 -23.73 44.23
C TYR A 291 1.75 -25.22 43.90
N ASN A 292 2.80 -26.03 44.06
CA ASN A 292 2.86 -27.46 43.69
C ASN A 292 2.57 -27.77 42.20
N GLN A 293 2.69 -26.78 41.30
CA GLN A 293 2.48 -26.96 39.85
C GLN A 293 3.81 -26.92 39.06
N LEU A 294 4.90 -27.43 39.64
CA LEU A 294 6.20 -27.47 38.98
C LEU A 294 6.19 -28.39 37.76
N PHE A 295 5.48 -29.51 37.85
CA PHE A 295 5.25 -30.43 36.74
C PHE A 295 3.76 -30.45 36.42
N ASP A 296 3.44 -30.71 35.15
CA ASP A 296 2.06 -30.94 34.75
C ASP A 296 1.71 -32.41 35.06
N VAL A 297 0.49 -32.65 35.50
CA VAL A 297 0.00 -34.01 35.71
C VAL A 297 -0.14 -34.65 34.33
N ILE A 298 0.71 -35.64 34.05
CA ILE A 298 0.56 -36.50 32.88
C ILE A 298 -0.28 -37.68 33.36
N ASP A 299 -1.50 -37.82 32.86
CA ASP A 299 -2.26 -39.05 33.04
C ASP A 299 -1.53 -40.13 32.25
N VAL A 300 -0.78 -40.98 32.97
CA VAL A 300 -0.16 -42.17 32.39
C VAL A 300 -1.24 -43.25 32.37
N ASP A 301 -1.56 -43.75 31.19
CA ASP A 301 -2.52 -44.85 31.04
C ASP A 301 -1.99 -46.07 31.81
N PRO A 302 -2.76 -46.72 32.69
CA PRO A 302 -2.27 -47.85 33.50
C PRO A 302 -1.73 -49.03 32.68
N GLU A 303 -2.07 -49.11 31.38
CA GLU A 303 -1.59 -50.13 30.44
C GLU A 303 -0.14 -49.90 30.00
N ASP A 304 0.39 -48.67 30.07
CA ASP A 304 1.76 -48.31 29.67
C ASP A 304 2.78 -48.46 30.82
N TRP A 305 2.35 -48.92 32.01
CA TRP A 305 3.23 -49.17 33.14
C TRP A 305 3.81 -50.59 33.09
N GLU A 306 5.07 -50.72 32.66
CA GLU A 306 5.82 -51.97 32.80
C GLU A 306 6.61 -51.98 34.13
N PRO A 307 6.42 -52.99 34.99
CA PRO A 307 7.24 -53.14 36.19
C PRO A 307 8.70 -53.39 35.78
N ILE A 308 9.62 -52.68 36.44
CA ILE A 308 11.04 -52.97 36.33
C ILE A 308 11.27 -54.36 36.92
N VAL A 309 11.67 -55.31 36.08
CA VAL A 309 12.07 -56.65 36.50
C VAL A 309 13.48 -56.55 37.08
N ASP A 310 13.61 -56.81 38.39
CA ASP A 310 14.89 -56.87 39.11
C ASP A 310 15.85 -57.93 38.54
#